data_AF-A0A3G7TPL9-F1
#
_entry.id   AF-A0A3G7TPL9-F1
#
_cell.length_a   1.000
_cell.length_b   1.000
_cell.length_c   1.000
_cell.angle_alpha   90.00
_cell.angle_beta   90.00
_cell.angle_gamma   90.00
#
_symmetry.space_group_name_H-M   'P 1'
#
loop_
_entity.id
_entity.type
_entity.pdbx_description
1 polymer ?
#
loop_
_entity_poly.entity_id
_entity_poly.type
_entity_poly.pdbx_seq_one_letter_code
_entity_poly.pdbx_strand_id
1 'polypeptide(L)'
;MQLPSLSEPAGQLLRKIGAGRRLEHVDGALTMTYSTAGGDGLILNAEVLGQPVRLWFTPEHWCRWISPMLSVPAWPAVPVELHGVLAAWTLASAGAGLCDSNIAWPTGAIIEPGHVETAPYWCLRIEREDCRLDAWILDAPLVWLDTLAEAFTPIETTDEPGMRRIPVPLVAQSV
;
A
#
# COMPACT_ATOMS: atom_id res chain seq x y z
N MET A 1 -10.06 2.72 -24.02
CA MET A 1 -9.27 2.72 -22.77
C MET A 1 -7.80 2.71 -23.15
N GLN A 2 -7.11 3.84 -22.97
CA GLN A 2 -5.66 3.89 -23.06
C GLN A 2 -5.12 3.26 -21.77
N LEU A 3 -4.31 2.21 -21.87
CA LEU A 3 -3.54 1.77 -20.70
C LEU A 3 -2.63 2.95 -20.30
N PRO A 4 -2.61 3.38 -19.04
CA PRO A 4 -1.65 4.38 -18.61
C PRO A 4 -0.25 3.86 -18.94
N SER A 5 0.51 4.63 -19.72
CA SER A 5 1.89 4.28 -20.04
C SER A 5 2.72 4.42 -18.76
N LEU A 6 2.96 3.31 -18.07
CA LEU A 6 3.93 3.26 -16.98
C LEU A 6 5.29 3.70 -17.54
N SER A 7 6.02 4.52 -16.77
CA SER A 7 7.41 4.81 -17.08
C SER A 7 8.23 3.50 -17.06
N GLU A 8 9.35 3.46 -17.78
CA GLU A 8 10.23 2.28 -17.78
C GLU A 8 10.62 1.84 -16.34
N PRO A 9 11.01 2.75 -15.42
CA PRO A 9 11.28 2.36 -14.03
C PRO A 9 10.06 1.75 -13.31
N ALA A 10 8.86 2.30 -13.54
CA ALA A 10 7.63 1.75 -12.96
C ALA A 10 7.27 0.37 -13.55
N GLY A 11 7.53 0.15 -14.84
CA GLY A 11 7.37 -1.14 -15.50
C GLY A 11 8.33 -2.21 -14.98
N GLN A 12 9.58 -1.84 -14.70
CA GLN A 12 10.57 -2.73 -14.09
C GLN A 12 10.18 -3.11 -12.66
N LEU A 13 9.75 -2.14 -11.85
CA LEU A 13 9.24 -2.38 -10.51
C LEU A 13 8.03 -3.32 -10.53
N LEU A 14 7.08 -3.12 -11.45
CA LEU A 14 5.92 -4.00 -11.60
C LEU A 14 6.34 -5.46 -11.88
N ARG A 15 7.35 -5.68 -12.74
CA ARG A 15 7.90 -7.01 -13.01
C ARG A 15 8.61 -7.61 -11.79
N LYS A 16 9.33 -6.79 -11.02
CA LYS A 16 10.01 -7.19 -9.78
C LYS A 16 9.03 -7.63 -8.69
N ILE A 17 7.89 -6.95 -8.60
CA ILE A 17 6.80 -7.30 -7.67
C ILE A 17 6.09 -8.59 -8.13
N GLY A 18 5.84 -8.74 -9.44
CA GLY A 18 5.22 -9.94 -9.99
C GLY A 18 3.82 -10.18 -9.40
N ALA A 19 3.58 -11.40 -8.91
CA ALA A 19 2.33 -11.75 -8.22
C ALA A 19 2.17 -11.09 -6.84
N GLY A 20 3.27 -10.57 -6.29
CA GLY A 20 3.34 -9.95 -4.98
C GLY A 20 4.62 -10.34 -4.26
N ARG A 21 4.99 -9.55 -3.27
CA ARG A 21 6.11 -9.83 -2.38
C ARG A 21 5.68 -9.63 -0.94
N ARG A 22 6.17 -10.46 -0.04
CA ARG A 22 5.81 -10.49 1.38
C ARG A 22 7.05 -10.38 2.25
N LEU A 23 6.92 -9.67 3.35
CA LEU A 23 7.86 -9.68 4.46
C LEU A 23 7.09 -10.07 5.71
N GLU A 24 7.54 -11.11 6.39
CA GLU A 24 6.99 -11.54 7.67
C GLU A 24 7.80 -10.94 8.82
N HIS A 25 7.11 -10.61 9.91
CA HIS A 25 7.70 -10.15 11.16
C HIS A 25 6.94 -10.78 12.34
N VAL A 26 7.49 -10.65 13.55
CA VAL A 26 6.93 -11.29 14.76
C VAL A 26 5.45 -10.93 14.95
N ASP A 27 5.10 -9.66 14.72
CA ASP A 27 3.76 -9.15 14.98
C ASP A 27 2.82 -9.13 13.75
N GLY A 28 3.19 -9.77 12.64
CA GLY A 28 2.38 -9.78 11.42
C GLY A 28 3.17 -9.82 10.10
N ALA A 29 2.66 -9.13 9.08
CA ALA A 29 3.30 -9.12 7.76
C ALA A 29 3.00 -7.87 6.94
N LEU A 30 3.91 -7.57 6.02
CA LEU A 30 3.74 -6.61 4.94
C LEU A 30 3.69 -7.35 3.61
N THR A 31 2.72 -7.03 2.77
CA THR A 31 2.57 -7.63 1.44
C THR A 31 2.38 -6.54 0.39
N MET A 32 3.27 -6.48 -0.58
CA MET A 32 3.20 -5.56 -1.70
C MET A 32 2.66 -6.27 -2.94
N THR A 33 1.61 -5.73 -3.54
CA THR A 33 0.92 -6.26 -4.73
C THR A 33 0.57 -5.12 -5.70
N TYR A 34 0.06 -5.46 -6.88
CA TYR A 34 -0.50 -4.50 -7.83
C TYR A 34 -1.96 -4.86 -8.10
N SER A 35 -2.89 -3.95 -7.79
CA SER A 35 -4.33 -4.21 -7.85
C SER A 35 -5.13 -2.97 -8.20
N THR A 36 -6.35 -3.17 -8.71
CA THR A 36 -7.27 -2.07 -9.02
C THR A 36 -7.99 -1.59 -7.77
N ALA A 37 -8.02 -0.28 -7.57
CA ALA A 37 -8.77 0.38 -6.51
C ALA A 37 -9.18 1.80 -6.93
N GLY A 38 -10.09 2.39 -6.16
CA GLY A 38 -10.60 3.75 -6.36
C GLY A 38 -12.00 3.90 -5.75
N GLY A 39 -12.56 5.09 -5.90
CA GLY A 39 -13.79 5.54 -5.26
C GLY A 39 -13.53 6.50 -4.11
N ASP A 40 -14.57 6.71 -3.31
CA ASP A 40 -14.49 7.51 -2.10
C ASP A 40 -13.74 6.76 -1.01
N GLY A 41 -12.80 7.43 -0.35
CA GLY A 41 -12.09 6.86 0.78
C GLY A 41 -11.32 7.90 1.56
N LEU A 42 -10.26 7.45 2.24
CA LEU A 42 -9.39 8.30 3.02
C LEU A 42 -8.02 8.38 2.36
N ILE A 43 -7.52 9.59 2.17
CA ILE A 43 -6.18 9.86 1.66
C ILE A 43 -5.32 10.30 2.84
N LEU A 44 -4.24 9.56 3.08
CA LEU A 44 -3.19 9.93 4.00
C LEU A 44 -2.01 10.48 3.20
N ASN A 45 -1.68 11.73 3.48
CA ASN A 45 -0.52 12.41 2.93
C ASN A 45 0.61 12.35 3.96
N ALA A 46 1.78 11.89 3.56
CA ALA A 46 2.97 11.71 4.39
C ALA A 46 4.24 12.00 3.59
N GLU A 47 5.39 11.85 4.22
CA GLU A 47 6.69 11.99 3.57
C GLU A 47 7.60 10.80 3.86
N VAL A 48 8.34 10.34 2.85
CA VAL A 48 9.42 9.36 2.98
C VAL A 48 10.62 9.84 2.17
N LEU A 49 11.83 9.74 2.73
CA LEU A 49 13.05 10.23 2.08
C LEU A 49 12.97 11.72 1.66
N GLY A 50 12.20 12.54 2.40
CA GLY A 50 11.96 13.95 2.09
C GLY A 50 11.10 14.19 0.84
N GLN A 51 10.37 13.18 0.38
CA GLN A 51 9.48 13.24 -0.78
C GLN A 51 8.06 12.82 -0.38
N PRO A 52 7.02 13.38 -1.03
CA PRO A 52 5.64 13.10 -0.68
C PRO A 52 5.27 11.63 -0.96
N VAL A 53 4.44 11.08 -0.08
CA VAL A 53 3.76 9.79 -0.23
C VAL A 53 2.28 10.01 0.01
N ARG A 54 1.45 9.46 -0.86
CA ARG A 54 -0.01 9.52 -0.76
C ARG A 54 -0.56 8.11 -0.77
N LEU A 55 -1.23 7.75 0.32
CA LEU A 55 -1.86 6.45 0.53
C LEU A 55 -3.38 6.62 0.55
N TRP A 56 -4.09 5.74 -0.13
CA TRP A 56 -5.54 5.66 -0.08
C TRP A 56 -5.98 4.41 0.68
N PHE A 57 -7.06 4.55 1.45
CA PHE A 57 -7.68 3.48 2.21
C PHE A 57 -9.19 3.52 2.02
N THR A 58 -9.84 2.35 2.13
CA THR A 58 -11.28 2.33 2.38
C THR A 58 -11.56 2.78 3.83
N PRO A 59 -12.59 3.61 4.08
CA PRO A 59 -12.89 4.12 5.41
C PRO A 59 -13.13 2.99 6.43
N GLU A 60 -13.76 1.89 6.01
CA GLU A 60 -14.09 0.76 6.88
C GLU A 60 -12.84 0.00 7.32
N HIS A 61 -11.88 -0.22 6.42
CA HIS A 61 -10.62 -0.88 6.77
C HIS A 61 -9.79 0.00 7.70
N TRP A 62 -9.75 1.31 7.44
CA TRP A 62 -9.03 2.24 8.30
C TRP A 62 -9.66 2.33 9.70
N CYS A 63 -10.99 2.43 9.82
CA CYS A 63 -11.67 2.43 11.13
C CYS A 63 -11.41 1.14 11.92
N ARG A 64 -11.41 -0.02 11.25
CA ARG A 64 -11.04 -1.30 11.89
C ARG A 64 -9.58 -1.28 12.35
N TRP A 65 -8.69 -0.73 11.53
CA TRP A 65 -7.27 -0.60 11.85
C TRP A 65 -7.03 0.27 13.09
N ILE A 66 -7.73 1.40 13.24
CA ILE A 66 -7.56 2.26 14.41
C ILE A 66 -8.30 1.79 15.66
N SER A 67 -9.16 0.77 15.56
CA SER A 67 -10.00 0.32 16.67
C SER A 67 -9.28 0.05 18.01
N PRO A 68 -8.01 -0.44 18.05
CA PRO A 68 -7.28 -0.58 19.31
C PRO A 68 -7.00 0.74 20.02
N MET A 69 -6.87 1.84 19.27
CA MET A 69 -6.66 3.19 19.81
C MET A 69 -8.01 3.91 20.02
N LEU A 70 -8.91 3.78 19.04
CA LEU A 70 -10.21 4.44 19.05
C LEU A 70 -11.20 3.60 18.23
N SER A 71 -12.17 2.99 18.90
CA SER A 71 -13.25 2.26 18.23
C SER A 71 -14.36 3.22 17.82
N VAL A 72 -14.59 3.34 16.51
CA VAL A 72 -15.63 4.17 15.89
C VAL A 72 -16.31 3.40 14.76
N PRO A 73 -17.61 3.63 14.52
CA PRO A 73 -18.35 2.90 13.49
C PRO A 73 -17.99 3.35 12.07
N ALA A 74 -17.56 4.60 11.88
CA ALA A 74 -17.24 5.18 10.57
C ALA A 74 -16.40 6.46 10.72
N TRP A 75 -15.77 6.89 9.63
CA TRP A 75 -14.94 8.10 9.58
C TRP A 75 -15.59 9.37 10.16
N PRO A 76 -16.87 9.71 9.87
CA PRO A 76 -17.49 10.92 10.41
C PRO A 76 -17.61 10.95 11.94
N ALA A 77 -17.47 9.80 12.62
CA ALA A 77 -17.48 9.70 14.06
C ALA A 77 -16.09 9.92 14.70
N VAL A 78 -15.03 10.10 13.90
CA VAL A 78 -13.68 10.36 14.37
C VAL A 78 -13.54 11.84 14.71
N PRO A 79 -13.21 12.21 15.97
CA PRO A 79 -12.97 13.60 16.34
C PRO A 79 -11.86 14.24 15.49
N VAL A 80 -12.11 15.45 14.99
CA VAL A 80 -11.18 16.15 14.09
C VAL A 80 -9.82 16.41 14.73
N GLU A 81 -9.82 16.62 16.05
CA GLU A 81 -8.61 16.85 16.84
C GLU A 81 -7.70 15.62 16.90
N LEU A 82 -8.25 14.43 16.63
CA LEU A 82 -7.50 13.17 16.63
C LEU A 82 -7.01 12.76 15.24
N HIS A 83 -7.42 13.43 14.16
CA HIS A 83 -7.08 13.03 12.79
C HIS A 83 -5.57 12.91 12.58
N GLY A 84 -4.80 13.92 12.96
CA GLY A 84 -3.33 13.90 12.83
C GLY A 84 -2.67 12.81 13.68
N VAL A 85 -3.13 12.63 14.93
CA VAL A 85 -2.60 11.59 15.84
C VAL A 85 -2.88 10.19 15.31
N LEU A 86 -4.10 9.94 14.82
CA LEU A 86 -4.49 8.65 14.26
C LEU A 86 -3.81 8.36 12.92
N ALA A 87 -3.56 9.38 12.10
CA ALA A 87 -2.78 9.24 10.87
C ALA A 87 -1.33 8.85 11.18
N ALA A 88 -0.68 9.56 12.12
CA ALA A 88 0.68 9.24 12.56
C ALA A 88 0.76 7.86 13.20
N TRP A 89 -0.21 7.50 14.05
CA TRP A 89 -0.29 6.17 14.65
C TRP A 89 -0.52 5.07 13.62
N THR A 90 -1.33 5.32 12.58
CA THR A 90 -1.53 4.38 11.47
C THR A 90 -0.21 4.01 10.82
N LEU A 91 0.62 5.01 10.47
CA LEU A 91 1.93 4.78 9.89
C LEU A 91 2.89 4.09 10.87
N ALA A 92 2.96 4.56 12.12
CA ALA A 92 3.85 3.97 13.12
C ALA A 92 3.51 2.49 13.39
N SER A 93 2.22 2.18 13.54
CA SER A 93 1.74 0.80 13.71
C SER A 93 1.99 -0.05 12.47
N ALA A 94 1.86 0.52 11.26
CA ALA A 94 2.08 -0.20 10.01
C ALA A 94 3.56 -0.50 9.74
N GLY A 95 4.46 0.35 10.22
CA GLY A 95 5.92 0.21 10.06
C GLY A 95 6.61 -0.52 11.22
N ALA A 96 5.89 -0.95 12.26
CA ALA A 96 6.49 -1.52 13.47
C ALA A 96 7.38 -2.74 13.17
N GLY A 97 6.98 -3.59 12.23
CA GLY A 97 7.78 -4.75 11.79
C GLY A 97 9.05 -4.40 11.02
N LEU A 98 9.27 -3.12 10.70
CA LEU A 98 10.44 -2.62 9.97
C LEU A 98 11.44 -1.88 10.88
N CYS A 99 11.21 -1.81 12.20
CA CYS A 99 12.07 -1.06 13.12
C CYS A 99 13.54 -1.51 13.12
N ASP A 100 13.80 -2.79 12.88
CA ASP A 100 15.16 -3.35 12.79
C ASP A 100 15.74 -3.34 11.35
N SER A 101 15.01 -2.76 10.40
CA SER A 101 15.42 -2.65 9.00
C SER A 101 15.98 -1.26 8.69
N ASN A 102 16.88 -1.16 7.70
CA ASN A 102 17.36 0.12 7.18
C ASN A 102 16.37 0.77 6.18
N ILE A 103 15.10 0.33 6.16
CA ILE A 103 14.10 0.83 5.23
C ILE A 103 13.49 2.10 5.80
N ALA A 104 13.61 3.20 5.06
CA ALA A 104 12.92 4.43 5.42
C ALA A 104 11.40 4.21 5.40
N TRP A 105 10.70 4.72 6.42
CA TRP A 105 9.25 4.58 6.55
C TRP A 105 8.57 5.95 6.50
N PRO A 106 7.34 6.06 5.93
CA PRO A 106 6.63 7.34 5.88
C PRO A 106 6.38 7.94 7.26
N THR A 107 6.46 9.26 7.35
CA THR A 107 6.21 10.06 8.57
C THR A 107 5.43 11.34 8.24
N GLY A 108 5.00 12.10 9.27
CA GLY A 108 4.38 13.41 9.08
C GLY A 108 3.03 13.34 8.38
N ALA A 109 2.04 12.70 9.01
CA ALA A 109 0.81 12.31 8.34
C ALA A 109 -0.37 13.26 8.60
N ILE A 110 -1.12 13.56 7.54
CA ILE A 110 -2.47 14.15 7.58
C ILE A 110 -3.40 13.17 6.86
N ILE A 111 -4.60 12.95 7.39
CA ILE A 111 -5.61 12.09 6.76
C ILE A 111 -6.91 12.87 6.52
N GLU A 112 -7.47 12.72 5.34
CA GLU A 112 -8.67 13.44 4.89
C GLU A 112 -9.52 12.58 3.95
N PRO A 113 -10.84 12.83 3.85
CA PRO A 113 -11.66 12.23 2.80
C PRO A 113 -11.20 12.66 1.42
N GLY A 114 -11.21 11.72 0.47
CA GLY A 114 -10.89 12.02 -0.92
C GLY A 114 -11.45 10.99 -1.89
N HIS A 115 -11.66 11.43 -3.13
CA HIS A 115 -12.04 10.57 -4.23
C HIS A 115 -10.82 10.23 -5.09
N VAL A 116 -10.69 8.97 -5.47
CA VAL A 116 -9.62 8.48 -6.35
C VAL A 116 -10.25 7.78 -7.54
N GLU A 117 -9.78 8.09 -8.75
CA GLU A 117 -10.26 7.41 -9.96
C GLU A 117 -9.94 5.91 -9.88
N THR A 118 -10.85 5.06 -10.37
CA THR A 118 -10.61 3.62 -10.38
C THR A 118 -9.51 3.27 -11.38
N ALA A 119 -8.35 2.89 -10.86
CA ALA A 119 -7.15 2.58 -11.64
C ALA A 119 -6.31 1.51 -10.93
N PRO A 120 -5.34 0.91 -11.64
CA PRO A 120 -4.41 -0.02 -11.00
C PRO A 120 -3.30 0.73 -10.24
N TYR A 121 -3.10 0.36 -8.98
CA TYR A 121 -2.12 0.94 -8.06
C TYR A 121 -1.27 -0.15 -7.39
N TRP A 122 -0.08 0.23 -6.93
CA TRP A 122 0.63 -0.57 -5.93
C TRP A 122 -0.18 -0.57 -4.63
N CYS A 123 -0.30 -1.73 -4.00
CA CYS A 123 -0.98 -1.89 -2.73
C CYS A 123 0.00 -2.46 -1.72
N LEU A 124 0.19 -1.75 -0.62
CA LEU A 124 0.88 -2.26 0.57
C LEU A 124 -0.19 -2.72 1.56
N ARG A 125 -0.33 -4.03 1.68
CA ARG A 125 -1.16 -4.67 2.69
C ARG A 125 -0.36 -4.84 3.96
N ILE A 126 -0.93 -4.40 5.06
CA ILE A 126 -0.37 -4.52 6.40
C ILE A 126 -1.28 -5.45 7.19
N GLU A 127 -0.68 -6.45 7.81
CA GLU A 127 -1.34 -7.44 8.63
C GLU A 127 -0.72 -7.41 10.03
N ARG A 128 -1.58 -7.42 11.05
CA ARG A 128 -1.28 -7.69 12.45
C ARG A 128 -2.28 -8.73 12.95
N GLU A 129 -2.01 -9.41 14.07
CA GLU A 129 -2.76 -10.58 14.60
C GLU A 129 -4.21 -10.72 14.06
N ASP A 130 -5.10 -9.78 14.37
CA ASP A 130 -6.52 -9.83 13.95
C ASP A 130 -6.97 -8.70 13.02
N CYS A 131 -6.05 -7.97 12.40
CA CYS A 131 -6.40 -6.82 11.58
C CYS A 131 -5.55 -6.68 10.33
N ARG A 132 -6.22 -6.23 9.27
CA ARG A 132 -5.62 -5.94 7.98
C ARG A 132 -5.96 -4.53 7.54
N LEU A 133 -4.98 -3.85 6.96
CA LEU A 133 -5.13 -2.57 6.29
C LEU A 133 -4.51 -2.67 4.89
N ASP A 134 -5.30 -2.41 3.86
CA ASP A 134 -4.77 -2.26 2.50
C ASP A 134 -4.53 -0.77 2.22
N ALA A 135 -3.30 -0.40 1.89
CA ALA A 135 -2.89 0.96 1.55
C ALA A 135 -2.53 1.03 0.07
N TRP A 136 -3.38 1.67 -0.75
CA TRP A 136 -3.08 1.87 -2.16
C TRP A 136 -2.24 3.12 -2.36
N ILE A 137 -1.12 2.98 -3.05
CA ILE A 137 -0.09 4.02 -3.20
C ILE A 137 -0.45 4.85 -4.42
N LEU A 138 -0.96 6.06 -4.18
CA LEU A 138 -1.33 7.02 -5.22
C LEU A 138 -0.11 7.76 -5.76
N ASP A 139 0.83 8.07 -4.87
CA ASP A 139 2.10 8.73 -5.17
C ASP A 139 3.15 8.29 -4.16
N ALA A 140 4.36 8.02 -4.62
CA ALA A 140 5.50 7.70 -3.79
C ALA A 140 6.81 7.71 -4.61
N PRO A 141 7.96 7.92 -3.95
CA PRO A 141 9.25 7.72 -4.60
C PRO A 141 9.42 6.28 -5.08
N LEU A 142 9.68 6.08 -6.38
CA LEU A 142 9.92 4.74 -6.93
C LEU A 142 11.08 4.03 -6.24
N VAL A 143 12.12 4.77 -5.82
CA VAL A 143 13.26 4.22 -5.06
C VAL A 143 12.83 3.59 -3.72
N TRP A 144 11.82 4.15 -3.06
CA TRP A 144 11.30 3.60 -1.82
C TRP A 144 10.52 2.30 -2.07
N LEU A 145 9.65 2.29 -3.08
CA LEU A 145 8.93 1.08 -3.48
C LEU A 145 9.86 -0.03 -3.95
N ASP A 146 10.93 0.33 -4.66
CA ASP A 146 11.94 -0.61 -5.11
C ASP A 146 12.73 -1.20 -3.93
N THR A 147 13.08 -0.37 -2.94
CA THR A 147 13.72 -0.82 -1.69
C THR A 147 12.83 -1.81 -0.92
N LEU A 148 11.53 -1.51 -0.80
CA LEU A 148 10.56 -2.45 -0.22
C LEU A 148 10.52 -3.77 -1.00
N ALA A 149 10.48 -3.69 -2.34
CA ALA A 149 10.47 -4.87 -3.18
C ALA A 149 11.73 -5.74 -2.98
N GLU A 150 12.91 -5.15 -2.77
CA GLU A 150 14.14 -5.90 -2.51
C GLU A 150 14.13 -6.63 -1.17
N ALA A 151 13.62 -5.95 -0.14
CA ALA A 151 13.56 -6.52 1.20
C ALA A 151 12.54 -7.66 1.31
N PHE A 152 11.49 -7.64 0.48
CA PHE A 152 10.39 -8.60 0.58
C PHE A 152 10.70 -9.85 -0.27
N THR A 153 10.30 -11.03 0.21
CA THR A 153 10.41 -12.28 -0.54
C THR A 153 9.27 -12.40 -1.55
N PRO A 154 9.50 -12.92 -2.78
CA PRO A 154 8.42 -13.19 -3.73
C PRO A 154 7.37 -14.13 -3.12
N ILE A 155 6.09 -13.82 -3.34
CA ILE A 155 5.01 -14.75 -3.03
C ILE A 155 5.00 -15.78 -4.15
N GLU A 156 5.20 -17.06 -3.82
CA GLU A 156 4.98 -18.13 -4.78
C GLU A 156 3.50 -18.12 -5.16
N THR A 157 3.21 -17.98 -6.46
CA THR A 157 1.88 -18.29 -6.98
C THR A 157 1.61 -19.76 -6.74
N THR A 158 1.00 -20.06 -5.60
CA THR A 158 0.22 -21.28 -5.50
C THR A 158 -0.94 -21.08 -6.47
N ASP A 159 -1.03 -21.94 -7.48
CA ASP A 159 -2.13 -21.91 -8.45
C ASP A 159 -3.45 -22.20 -7.71
N GLU A 160 -4.04 -21.17 -7.11
CA GLU A 160 -5.44 -21.22 -6.73
C GLU A 160 -6.27 -21.12 -8.03
N PRO A 161 -7.05 -22.16 -8.36
CA PRO A 161 -7.82 -22.19 -9.60
C PRO A 161 -8.96 -21.17 -9.51
N GLY A 162 -8.73 -19.96 -10.02
CA GLY A 162 -9.76 -18.92 -10.08
C GLY A 162 -9.28 -17.51 -10.41
N MET A 163 -8.01 -17.17 -10.15
CA MET A 163 -7.52 -15.83 -10.41
C MET A 163 -7.06 -15.68 -11.87
N ARG A 164 -7.86 -14.98 -12.68
CA ARG A 164 -7.55 -14.67 -14.09
C ARG A 164 -6.22 -13.92 -14.17
N ARG A 165 -5.21 -14.60 -14.72
CA ARG A 165 -3.89 -14.04 -15.06
C ARG A 165 -4.06 -12.95 -16.13
N ILE A 166 -3.49 -11.77 -15.90
CA ILE A 166 -3.28 -10.79 -16.96
C ILE A 166 -2.15 -11.35 -17.85
N PRO A 167 -2.34 -11.50 -19.18
CA PRO A 167 -1.28 -11.94 -20.05
C PRO A 167 -0.23 -10.82 -20.17
N VAL A 168 1.01 -11.11 -19.79
CA VAL A 168 2.15 -10.28 -20.18
C VAL A 168 2.34 -10.50 -21.69
N PRO A 169 2.24 -9.48 -22.56
CA PRO A 169 2.56 -9.66 -23.97
C PRO A 169 4.05 -9.98 -24.09
N LEU A 170 4.35 -11.15 -24.68
CA LEU A 170 5.68 -11.50 -25.15
C LEU A 170 6.19 -10.36 -26.05
N VAL A 171 7.34 -9.78 -25.69
CA VAL A 171 8.13 -9.00 -26.62
C VAL A 171 8.56 -9.96 -27.73
N ALA A 172 7.94 -9.83 -28.91
CA ALA A 172 8.42 -10.48 -30.11
C ALA A 172 9.76 -9.83 -30.50
N GLN A 173 10.84 -10.57 -30.28
CA GLN A 173 12.07 -10.43 -31.06
C GLN A 173 11.81 -10.96 -32.47
N SER A 174 12.20 -10.20 -33.50
CA SER A 174 12.54 -10.56 -34.90
C SER A 174 12.46 -9.25 -35.71
N VAL A 175 13.45 -8.74 -36.46
CA VAL A 175 14.69 -9.26 -37.07
C VAL A 175 15.72 -8.14 -37.06
#